data_AF-A0A2V5DXY7-F1
#
_entry.id   AF-A0A2V5DXY7-F1
#
_cell.length_a   1.000
_cell.length_b   1.000
_cell.length_c   1.000
_cell.angle_alpha   90.00
_cell.angle_beta   90.00
_cell.angle_gamma   90.00
#
_symmetry.space_group_name_H-M   'P 1'
#
loop_
_entity.id
_entity.type
_entity.pdbx_description
1 polymer ?
#
loop_
_entity_poly.entity_id
_entity_poly.type
_entity_poly.pdbx_seq_one_letter_code
_entity_poly.pdbx_strand_id
1 'polypeptide(L)'
;MQLSIRRFTSSTGERFAVLVDDLGMPLYYPTLYVTCVLRGGGLAVNTIINSLTAIKALYAWQAYQGFEVESRFERSELLLTHEIHPLRDFLQIPLIPAQQLATNVRALKQEVRVVGSDSQFCGCRSSRTI
;
A
#
# COMPACT_ATOMS: atom_id res chain seq x y z
N MET A 1 1.97 -17.53 5.08
CA MET A 1 3.39 -17.10 5.09
C MET A 1 3.47 -15.70 5.65
N GLN A 2 4.26 -15.49 6.69
CA GLN A 2 4.46 -14.19 7.32
C GLN A 2 5.80 -13.59 6.87
N LEU A 3 5.77 -12.92 5.71
CA LEU A 3 6.97 -12.33 5.13
C LEU A 3 7.48 -11.13 5.92
N SER A 4 8.79 -11.02 6.09
CA SER A 4 9.44 -9.89 6.77
C SER A 4 10.59 -9.31 5.95
N ILE A 5 10.81 -8.00 6.04
CA ILE A 5 11.92 -7.34 5.35
C ILE A 5 13.11 -7.29 6.30
N ARG A 6 14.21 -7.96 5.94
CA ARG A 6 15.48 -7.92 6.66
C ARG A 6 16.42 -6.93 5.99
N ARG A 7 17.13 -6.17 6.82
CA ARG A 7 18.13 -5.19 6.38
C ARG A 7 19.48 -5.63 6.90
N PHE A 8 20.51 -5.54 6.08
CA PHE A 8 21.87 -5.85 6.48
C PHE A 8 22.86 -4.93 5.75
N THR A 9 24.02 -4.76 6.35
CA THR A 9 25.15 -4.03 5.77
C THR A 9 26.22 -5.03 5.38
N SER A 10 26.65 -4.97 4.13
CA SER A 10 27.80 -5.71 3.63
C SER A 10 29.08 -5.23 4.31
N SER A 11 30.14 -6.05 4.27
CA SER A 11 31.49 -5.69 4.72
C SER A 11 32.04 -4.45 3.99
N THR A 12 31.54 -4.18 2.78
CA THR A 12 31.85 -2.98 1.97
C THR A 12 31.16 -1.70 2.48
N GLY A 13 30.30 -1.79 3.50
CA GLY A 13 29.47 -0.69 3.99
C GLY A 13 28.18 -0.46 3.19
N GLU A 14 27.96 -1.24 2.14
CA GLU A 14 26.75 -1.18 1.34
C GLU A 14 25.54 -1.71 2.09
N ARG A 15 24.43 -1.00 1.98
CA ARG A 15 23.16 -1.35 2.63
C ARG A 15 22.28 -2.16 1.69
N PHE A 16 21.83 -3.32 2.17
CA PHE A 16 20.94 -4.23 1.46
C PHE A 16 19.66 -4.46 2.25
N ALA A 17 18.60 -4.77 1.52
CA ALA A 17 17.33 -5.19 2.07
C ALA A 17 16.83 -6.39 1.27
N VAL A 18 16.30 -7.41 1.96
CA VAL A 18 15.80 -8.64 1.33
C VAL A 18 14.50 -9.05 2.02
N LEU A 19 13.59 -9.64 1.24
CA LEU A 19 12.34 -10.21 1.74
C LEU A 19 12.60 -11.66 2.17
N VAL A 20 12.34 -11.96 3.44
CA VAL A 20 12.54 -13.29 4.02
C VAL A 20 11.23 -13.91 4.46
N ASP A 21 11.20 -15.23 4.40
CA ASP A 21 10.10 -16.06 4.88
C ASP A 21 10.19 -16.33 6.39
N ASP A 22 9.22 -17.08 6.90
CA ASP A 22 9.07 -17.51 8.30
C ASP A 22 10.31 -18.26 8.82
N LEU A 23 10.98 -19.02 7.94
CA LEU A 23 12.23 -19.72 8.24
C LEU A 23 13.48 -18.81 8.20
N GLY A 24 13.30 -17.52 7.93
CA GLY A 24 14.40 -16.57 7.75
C GLY A 24 15.13 -16.68 6.40
N MET A 25 14.65 -17.55 5.51
CA MET A 25 15.23 -17.74 4.18
C MET A 25 14.75 -16.62 3.23
N PRO A 26 15.66 -16.03 2.45
CA PRO A 26 15.30 -15.02 1.46
C PRO A 26 14.50 -15.64 0.31
N LEU A 27 13.44 -14.96 -0.13
CA LEU A 27 12.67 -15.38 -1.30
C LEU A 27 13.50 -15.21 -2.57
N TYR A 28 13.54 -16.23 -3.42
CA TYR A 28 14.44 -16.28 -4.58
C TYR A 28 14.21 -15.12 -5.57
N TYR A 29 13.01 -15.00 -6.14
CA TYR A 29 12.71 -13.99 -7.16
C TYR A 29 12.81 -12.55 -6.62
N PRO A 30 12.25 -12.19 -5.45
CA PRO A 30 12.43 -10.86 -4.88
C PRO A 30 13.90 -10.53 -4.61
N THR A 31 14.70 -11.48 -4.14
CA THR A 31 16.13 -11.28 -3.87
C THR A 31 16.88 -11.03 -5.17
N LEU A 32 16.63 -11.84 -6.20
CA LEU A 32 17.24 -11.68 -7.53
C LEU A 32 16.90 -10.31 -8.14
N TYR A 33 15.64 -9.87 -8.03
CA TYR A 33 15.22 -8.56 -8.52
C TYR A 33 15.94 -7.41 -7.80
N VAL A 34 16.08 -7.50 -6.47
CA VAL A 34 16.81 -6.50 -5.69
C VAL A 34 18.28 -6.43 -6.11
N THR A 35 18.95 -7.57 -6.24
CA THR A 35 20.39 -7.60 -6.53
C THR A 35 20.69 -7.19 -7.97
N CYS A 36 19.96 -7.72 -8.94
CA CYS A 36 20.23 -7.47 -10.36
C CYS A 36 19.71 -6.12 -10.84
N VAL A 37 18.48 -5.74 -10.47
CA VAL A 37 17.81 -4.56 -11.04
C VAL A 37 17.95 -3.35 -10.13
N LEU A 38 17.53 -3.47 -8.87
CA LEU A 38 17.45 -2.29 -8.00
C LEU A 38 18.82 -1.81 -7.54
N ARG A 39 19.69 -2.76 -7.11
CA ARG A 39 21.04 -2.44 -6.68
C ARG A 39 21.95 -2.15 -7.87
N GLY A 40 21.84 -2.94 -8.95
CA GLY A 40 22.55 -2.68 -10.21
C GLY A 40 22.24 -1.30 -10.78
N GLY A 41 21.00 -0.81 -10.60
CA GLY A 41 20.58 0.54 -10.98
C GLY A 41 20.96 1.67 -10.01
N GLY A 42 21.71 1.39 -8.93
CA GLY A 42 22.17 2.40 -7.98
C GLY A 42 21.05 3.06 -7.15
N LEU A 43 19.89 2.42 -7.02
CA LEU A 43 18.76 3.01 -6.30
C LEU A 43 19.03 3.16 -4.80
N ALA A 44 18.44 4.21 -4.21
CA ALA A 44 18.49 4.44 -2.78
C ALA A 44 17.84 3.29 -2.01
N VAL A 45 18.40 2.96 -0.84
CA VAL A 45 17.94 1.85 0.01
C VAL A 45 16.47 2.00 0.39
N ASN A 46 16.00 3.22 0.63
CA ASN A 46 14.58 3.49 0.92
C ASN A 46 13.68 3.11 -0.27
N THR A 47 14.12 3.38 -1.49
CA THR A 47 13.41 2.96 -2.71
C THR A 47 13.36 1.44 -2.80
N ILE A 48 14.47 0.75 -2.53
CA ILE A 48 14.52 -0.73 -2.50
C ILE A 48 13.52 -1.29 -1.49
N ILE A 49 13.49 -0.72 -0.28
CA ILE A 49 12.54 -1.11 0.78
C ILE A 49 11.10 -0.87 0.33
N ASN A 50 10.79 0.25 -0.32
CA ASN A 50 9.45 0.54 -0.83
C ASN A 50 9.04 -0.48 -1.89
N SER A 51 9.93 -0.82 -2.83
CA SER A 51 9.68 -1.87 -3.82
C SER A 51 9.45 -3.23 -3.16
N LEU A 52 10.27 -3.62 -2.18
CA LEU A 52 10.06 -4.85 -1.41
C LEU A 52 8.76 -4.85 -0.61
N THR A 53 8.33 -3.68 -0.13
CA THR A 53 7.05 -3.53 0.58
C THR A 53 5.87 -3.73 -0.39
N ALA A 54 5.96 -3.21 -1.61
CA ALA A 54 4.96 -3.46 -2.65
C ALA A 54 4.90 -4.95 -3.04
N ILE A 55 6.05 -5.60 -3.20
CA ILE A 55 6.13 -7.04 -3.47
C ILE A 55 5.51 -7.85 -2.30
N LYS A 56 5.84 -7.49 -1.05
CA LYS A 56 5.23 -8.11 0.13
C LYS A 56 3.70 -7.97 0.13
N ALA A 57 3.18 -6.82 -0.30
CA ALA A 57 1.73 -6.58 -0.43
C ALA A 57 1.09 -7.53 -1.45
N LEU A 58 1.76 -7.74 -2.58
CA LEU A 58 1.31 -8.67 -3.62
C LEU A 58 1.23 -10.11 -3.10
N TYR A 59 2.22 -10.58 -2.34
CA TYR A 59 2.17 -11.89 -1.69
C TYR A 59 1.08 -11.97 -0.61
N ALA A 60 0.79 -10.89 0.10
CA ALA A 60 -0.34 -10.87 1.03
C ALA A 60 -1.69 -10.99 0.29
N TRP A 61 -1.81 -10.34 -0.86
CA TRP A 61 -2.99 -10.42 -1.71
C TRP A 61 -3.17 -11.81 -2.34
N GLN A 62 -2.09 -12.45 -2.81
CA GLN A 62 -2.16 -13.81 -3.37
C GLN A 62 -2.68 -14.80 -2.31
N ALA A 63 -2.21 -14.66 -1.05
CA ALA A 63 -2.65 -15.47 0.06
C ALA A 63 -4.13 -15.24 0.40
N TYR A 64 -4.63 -14.01 0.23
CA TYR A 64 -6.04 -13.67 0.41
C TYR A 64 -6.93 -14.26 -0.68
N GLN A 65 -6.50 -14.20 -1.95
CA GLN A 65 -7.26 -14.72 -3.09
C GLN A 65 -7.14 -16.23 -3.28
N GLY A 66 -6.17 -16.88 -2.62
CA GLY A 66 -5.98 -18.32 -2.66
C GLY A 66 -5.31 -18.84 -3.94
N PHE A 67 -4.51 -18.02 -4.62
CA PHE A 67 -3.73 -18.45 -5.77
C PHE A 67 -2.26 -18.02 -5.65
N GLU A 68 -1.42 -18.65 -6.45
CA GLU A 68 0.01 -18.36 -6.49
C GLU A 68 0.34 -17.55 -7.75
N VAL A 69 0.89 -16.36 -7.57
CA VAL A 69 1.21 -15.43 -8.67
C VAL A 69 2.39 -15.96 -9.50
N GLU A 70 3.38 -16.58 -8.84
CA GLU A 70 4.60 -17.07 -9.49
C GLU A 70 4.27 -18.15 -10.55
N SER A 71 3.52 -19.18 -10.17
CA SER A 71 3.16 -20.25 -11.11
C SER A 71 2.26 -19.79 -12.26
N ARG A 72 1.47 -18.72 -12.09
CA ARG A 72 0.72 -18.10 -13.19
C ARG A 72 1.64 -17.35 -14.14
N PHE A 73 2.59 -16.58 -13.61
CA PHE A 73 3.55 -15.84 -14.45
C PHE A 73 4.48 -16.78 -15.22
N GLU A 74 4.87 -17.92 -14.65
CA GLU A 74 5.60 -18.96 -15.37
C GLU A 74 4.81 -19.51 -16.58
N ARG A 75 3.48 -19.60 -16.47
CA ARG A 75 2.59 -19.97 -17.58
C ARG A 75 2.24 -18.80 -18.51
N SER A 76 2.86 -17.63 -18.31
CA SER A 76 2.52 -16.39 -19.03
C SER A 76 1.06 -15.95 -18.86
N GLU A 77 0.41 -16.38 -17.78
CA GLU A 77 -0.95 -15.98 -17.43
C GLU A 77 -0.92 -14.68 -16.63
N LEU A 78 -1.17 -13.56 -17.33
CA LEU A 78 -1.25 -12.25 -16.70
C LEU A 78 -2.55 -12.09 -15.89
N LEU A 79 -2.56 -11.06 -15.04
CA LEU A 79 -3.75 -10.66 -14.28
C LEU A 79 -4.83 -10.13 -15.22
N LEU A 80 -6.06 -10.60 -15.03
CA LEU A 80 -7.22 -10.15 -15.79
C LEU A 80 -7.81 -8.88 -15.17
N THR A 81 -8.56 -8.09 -15.95
CA THR A 81 -9.14 -6.82 -15.50
C THR A 81 -9.98 -6.97 -14.22
N HIS A 82 -10.75 -8.06 -14.11
CA HIS A 82 -11.58 -8.33 -12.94
C HIS A 82 -10.77 -8.68 -11.68
N GLU A 83 -9.50 -9.05 -11.81
CA GLU A 83 -8.58 -9.33 -10.70
C GLU A 83 -7.81 -8.07 -10.28
N ILE A 84 -7.56 -7.17 -11.23
CA ILE A 84 -6.88 -5.89 -10.98
C ILE A 84 -7.71 -4.98 -10.07
N HIS A 85 -9.03 -4.98 -10.19
CA HIS A 85 -9.90 -4.17 -9.32
C HIS A 85 -9.80 -4.58 -7.83
N PRO A 86 -9.98 -5.86 -7.45
CA PRO A 86 -9.71 -6.34 -6.10
C PRO A 86 -8.29 -6.09 -5.62
N LEU A 87 -7.29 -6.26 -6.50
CA LEU A 87 -5.89 -5.97 -6.14
C LEU A 87 -5.70 -4.50 -5.77
N ARG A 88 -6.23 -3.58 -6.60
CA ARG A 88 -6.19 -2.15 -6.32
C ARG A 88 -6.82 -1.83 -4.97
N ASP A 89 -8.02 -2.35 -4.74
CA ASP A 89 -8.77 -2.08 -3.52
C ASP A 89 -8.07 -2.66 -2.28
N PHE A 90 -7.43 -3.83 -2.41
CA PHE A 90 -6.60 -4.42 -1.36
C PHE A 90 -5.35 -3.57 -1.06
N LEU A 91 -4.67 -3.07 -2.09
CA LEU A 91 -3.45 -2.26 -1.94
C LEU A 91 -3.72 -0.83 -1.45
N GLN A 92 -4.95 -0.33 -1.57
CA GLN A 92 -5.36 0.95 -0.96
C GLN A 92 -5.43 0.86 0.56
N ILE A 93 -5.61 -0.34 1.11
CA ILE A 93 -5.54 -0.56 2.55
C ILE A 93 -4.08 -0.41 2.95
N PRO A 94 -3.75 0.57 3.81
CA PRO A 94 -2.37 0.79 4.16
C PRO A 94 -1.82 -0.44 4.87
N LEU A 95 -0.65 -0.93 4.44
CA LEU A 95 0.12 -2.00 5.10
C LEU A 95 0.73 -1.49 6.43
N ILE A 96 -0.06 -0.78 7.22
CA ILE A 96 0.32 -0.32 8.54
C ILE A 96 0.21 -1.55 9.45
N PRO A 97 1.28 -1.94 10.18
CA PRO A 97 1.19 -2.91 11.25
C PRO A 97 0.03 -2.52 12.17
N ALA A 98 -0.86 -3.45 12.52
CA ALA A 98 -2.06 -3.16 13.33
C ALA A 98 -1.76 -2.33 14.60
N GLN A 99 -0.55 -2.45 15.15
CA GLN A 99 -0.01 -1.64 16.26
C GLN A 99 0.04 -0.12 15.99
N GLN A 100 0.28 0.31 14.75
CA GLN A 100 0.39 1.72 14.35
C GLN A 100 -0.95 2.37 13.97
N LEU A 101 -1.97 1.56 13.61
CA LEU A 101 -3.35 2.02 13.43
C LEU A 101 -4.02 2.37 14.76
N ALA A 102 -3.72 1.60 15.82
CA ALA A 102 -4.22 1.87 17.16
C ALA A 102 -3.62 3.14 17.79
N THR A 103 -2.42 3.55 17.39
CA THR A 103 -1.69 4.69 18.00
C THR A 103 -1.88 6.03 17.29
N ASN A 104 -2.37 6.05 16.04
CA ASN A 104 -2.53 7.28 15.24
C ASN A 104 -3.98 7.72 15.00
N VAL A 105 -4.94 7.27 15.82
CA VAL A 105 -6.27 7.90 15.84
C VAL A 105 -6.15 9.25 16.55
N ARG A 106 -5.76 10.29 15.80
CA ARG A 106 -5.98 11.67 16.24
C ARG A 106 -7.43 12.01 15.96
N ALA A 107 -8.17 12.42 16.97
CA ALA A 107 -9.51 12.96 16.78
C ALA A 107 -9.42 14.09 15.74
N LEU A 108 -10.08 13.92 14.60
CA LEU A 108 -10.35 15.04 13.71
C LEU A 108 -11.22 15.99 14.53
N LYS A 109 -10.70 17.16 14.89
CA LYS A 109 -11.50 18.25 15.45
C LYS A 109 -12.40 18.76 14.33
N GLN A 110 -13.43 18.00 14.01
CA GLN A 110 -14.45 18.40 13.08
C GLN A 110 -15.32 19.40 13.85
N GLU A 111 -15.01 20.68 13.72
CA GLU A 111 -15.96 21.72 14.09
C GLU A 111 -17.15 21.54 13.16
N VAL A 112 -18.18 20.86 13.65
CA VAL A 112 -19.48 20.82 13.02
C VAL A 112 -19.95 22.27 12.99
N ARG A 113 -19.75 22.96 11.86
CA ARG A 113 -20.45 24.21 11.58
C ARG A 113 -21.92 23.84 11.45
N VAL A 114 -22.64 23.96 12.56
CA VAL A 114 -24.09 23.92 12.58
C VAL A 114 -24.53 25.13 11.77
N VAL A 115 -25.05 24.88 10.57
CA VAL A 115 -25.70 25.91 9.77
C VAL A 115 -26.92 26.34 10.57
N GLY A 116 -26.93 27.58 11.06
CA GLY A 116 -28.05 28.13 11.80
C GLY A 116 -29.32 28.02 10.97
N SER A 117 -30.39 27.52 11.58
CA SER A 117 -31.71 27.32 10.97
C SER A 117 -32.45 28.64 10.71
N ASP A 118 -31.77 29.67 10.19
CA ASP A 118 -32.37 30.95 9.81
C ASP A 118 -32.06 31.24 8.34
N SER A 119 -32.55 30.37 7.47
CA SER A 119 -32.90 30.76 6.10
C SER A 119 -34.41 30.82 6.00
N GLN A 120 -34.98 31.89 6.58
CA GLN A 120 -36.34 32.29 6.26
C GLN A 120 -36.38 32.61 4.75
N PHE A 121 -36.95 31.70 3.97
CA PHE A 121 -37.42 32.01 2.63
C PHE A 121 -38.53 33.07 2.76
N CYS A 122 -38.17 34.35 2.69
CA CYS A 122 -39.13 35.41 2.50
C CYS A 122 -39.51 35.43 1.01
N GLY A 123 -40.48 34.59 0.67
CA GLY A 123 -41.25 34.72 -0.56
C GLY A 123 -42.28 35.83 -0.43
N CYS A 124 -42.50 36.52 -1.55
CA CYS A 124 -43.69 37.27 -1.96
C CYS A 124 -43.65 38.81 -1.96
N ARG A 125 -43.73 39.29 -3.22
CA ARG A 125 -44.62 40.34 -3.78
C ARG A 125 -44.17 41.80 -3.69
N SER A 126 -43.67 42.27 -4.84
CA SER A 126 -44.33 43.21 -5.75
C SER A 126 -45.15 44.37 -5.17
N SER A 127 -44.88 45.56 -5.76
CA SER A 127 -45.66 46.81 -5.87
C SER A 127 -45.15 47.91 -4.93
N ARG A 128 -44.33 48.88 -5.38
CA ARG A 128 -44.56 49.99 -6.35
C ARG A 128 -45.70 50.93 -5.92
N THR A 129 -45.41 52.24 -5.99
CA THR A 129 -46.28 53.45 -5.86
C THR A 129 -46.59 53.88 -4.41
N ILE A 130 -46.46 55.13 -3.95
CA ILE A 130 -46.29 56.49 -4.53
C ILE A 130 -45.26 57.24 -3.68
#